data_AF-A0A094Y3Z6-F1
#
_entry.id   AF-A0A094Y3Z6-F1
#
_cell.length_a   1.000
_cell.length_b   1.000
_cell.length_c   1.000
_cell.angle_alpha   90.00
_cell.angle_beta   90.00
_cell.angle_gamma   90.00
#
_symmetry.space_group_name_H-M   'P 1'
#
loop_
_entity.id
_entity.type
_entity.pdbx_description
1 polymer ?
#
loop_
_entity_poly.entity_id
_entity_poly.type
_entity_poly.pdbx_seq_one_letter_code
_entity_poly.pdbx_strand_id
1 'polypeptide(L)'
;MGNTKRGPKNPAPQEWLSEELSQDYIADYKPFNFVDGEGVRCSLYVSGCLFACPGCYNRIAQNFKYGRPYTKELEDQIIDDLGQPYVQGLTLLGGEPFLNTKTCLSLVDRIHETYGQTKDVWSWTGYTWEELMLESPDKLELLSQIDILVDGRFMQDKMDLTLQFRGSSNQRIIDVPKSLVAGKPVIWDKLVH
;
A
#
# COMPACT_ATOMS: atom_id res chain seq x y z
N MET A 1 -3.13 -18.35 -33.34
CA MET A 1 -2.05 -17.78 -32.50
C MET A 1 -2.67 -17.44 -31.17
N GLY A 2 -2.38 -18.23 -30.13
CA GLY A 2 -3.03 -18.10 -28.82
C GLY A 2 -2.75 -16.73 -28.22
N ASN A 3 -3.80 -16.03 -27.83
CA ASN A 3 -3.72 -14.75 -27.13
C ASN A 3 -3.15 -15.02 -25.74
N THR A 4 -1.81 -15.02 -25.59
CA THR A 4 -1.15 -15.13 -24.30
C THR A 4 -1.56 -13.92 -23.48
N LYS A 5 -2.46 -14.12 -22.50
CA LYS A 5 -2.86 -13.07 -21.57
C LYS A 5 -1.58 -12.50 -20.94
N ARG A 6 -1.30 -11.23 -21.20
CA ARG A 6 -0.18 -10.51 -20.57
C ARG A 6 -0.35 -10.58 -19.06
N GLY A 7 0.72 -10.84 -18.30
CA GLY A 7 0.75 -10.73 -16.85
C GLY A 7 1.18 -9.33 -16.36
N PRO A 8 1.18 -9.08 -15.05
CA PRO A 8 1.83 -7.91 -14.46
C PRO A 8 3.33 -7.85 -14.83
N LYS A 9 3.92 -6.66 -14.80
CA LYS A 9 5.37 -6.49 -14.89
C LYS A 9 6.05 -6.98 -13.60
N ASN A 10 7.31 -7.37 -13.71
CA ASN A 10 8.13 -7.80 -12.58
C ASN A 10 9.46 -7.03 -12.65
N PRO A 11 9.79 -6.21 -11.64
CA PRO A 11 11.11 -5.58 -11.58
C PRO A 11 12.17 -6.58 -11.10
N ALA A 12 13.42 -6.37 -11.49
CA ALA A 12 14.55 -6.86 -10.73
C ALA A 12 14.67 -6.08 -9.40
N PRO A 13 15.33 -6.62 -8.37
CA PRO A 13 15.54 -5.90 -7.11
C PRO A 13 16.16 -4.52 -7.35
N GLN A 14 15.57 -3.49 -6.75
CA GLN A 14 16.03 -2.09 -6.83
C GLN A 14 15.98 -1.49 -8.25
N GLU A 15 15.26 -2.11 -9.20
CA GLU A 15 15.11 -1.56 -10.55
C GLU A 15 14.25 -0.29 -10.57
N TRP A 16 13.24 -0.20 -9.69
CA TRP A 16 12.29 0.91 -9.66
C TRP A 16 12.48 1.73 -8.39
N LEU A 17 13.22 2.83 -8.47
CA LEU A 17 13.50 3.67 -7.32
C LEU A 17 12.43 4.76 -7.15
N SER A 18 11.99 4.98 -5.91
CA SER A 18 10.94 5.99 -5.64
C SER A 18 11.41 7.40 -5.98
N GLU A 19 12.69 7.72 -5.79
CA GLU A 19 13.26 9.04 -6.09
C GLU A 19 13.23 9.39 -7.58
N GLU A 20 13.24 8.38 -8.46
CA GLU A 20 13.21 8.55 -9.91
C GLU A 20 11.78 8.62 -10.45
N LEU A 21 10.84 7.94 -9.78
CA LEU A 21 9.50 7.68 -10.29
C LEU A 21 8.43 8.55 -9.65
N SER A 22 8.48 8.74 -8.33
CA SER A 22 7.47 9.51 -7.60
C SER A 22 7.33 10.91 -8.19
N GLN A 23 6.09 11.40 -8.25
CA GLN A 23 5.80 12.76 -8.68
C GLN A 23 5.09 13.58 -7.59
N ASP A 24 4.95 13.01 -6.38
CA ASP A 24 4.25 13.61 -5.23
C ASP A 24 2.76 13.93 -5.57
N TYR A 25 2.08 13.00 -6.22
CA TYR A 25 0.64 13.06 -6.55
C TYR A 25 -0.11 11.93 -5.86
N ILE A 26 -1.39 12.21 -5.57
CA ILE A 26 -2.35 11.23 -5.09
C ILE A 26 -3.53 11.16 -6.04
N ALA A 27 -4.01 9.95 -6.27
CA ALA A 27 -5.21 9.68 -7.05
C ALA A 27 -6.46 10.13 -6.28
N ASP A 28 -6.50 9.85 -4.98
CA ASP A 28 -7.64 10.19 -4.11
C ASP A 28 -7.26 10.15 -2.62
N TYR A 29 -8.08 10.78 -1.79
CA TYR A 29 -8.07 10.61 -0.34
C TYR A 29 -9.49 10.35 0.14
N LYS A 30 -9.67 9.26 0.89
CA LYS A 30 -10.97 8.84 1.42
C LYS A 30 -10.93 8.73 2.94
N PRO A 31 -11.53 9.68 3.67
CA PRO A 31 -11.67 9.55 5.12
C PRO A 31 -12.77 8.54 5.47
N PHE A 32 -12.65 7.94 6.66
CA PHE A 32 -13.67 7.09 7.28
C PHE A 32 -14.16 5.91 6.43
N ASN A 33 -13.24 5.24 5.75
CA ASN A 33 -13.51 4.08 4.91
C ASN A 33 -13.53 2.77 5.72
N PHE A 34 -14.25 1.76 5.23
CA PHE A 34 -14.42 0.45 5.88
C PHE A 34 -13.90 -0.72 5.04
N VAL A 35 -13.48 -0.48 3.79
CA VAL A 35 -13.11 -1.56 2.85
C VAL A 35 -11.60 -1.73 2.67
N ASP A 36 -10.80 -0.75 3.12
CA ASP A 36 -9.35 -0.72 2.91
C ASP A 36 -8.57 -1.22 4.14
N GLY A 37 -9.11 -2.19 4.87
CA GLY A 37 -8.47 -2.77 6.07
C GLY A 37 -9.43 -2.88 7.25
N GLU A 38 -8.91 -3.35 8.38
CA GLU A 38 -9.71 -3.49 9.59
C GLU A 38 -10.09 -2.14 10.21
N GLY A 39 -11.33 -2.05 10.69
CA GLY A 39 -11.85 -0.87 11.37
C GLY A 39 -12.15 0.29 10.41
N VAL A 40 -12.35 1.48 10.99
CA VAL A 40 -12.51 2.71 10.22
C VAL A 40 -11.13 3.23 9.82
N ARG A 41 -10.90 3.42 8.53
CA ARG A 41 -9.62 3.83 7.94
C ARG A 41 -9.70 5.24 7.37
N CYS A 42 -8.60 5.98 7.46
CA CYS A 42 -8.29 7.01 6.47
C CYS A 42 -7.49 6.34 5.35
N SER A 43 -7.86 6.53 4.09
CA SER A 43 -7.21 5.85 2.96
C SER A 43 -6.57 6.85 2.00
N LEU A 44 -5.25 6.76 1.83
CA LEU A 44 -4.49 7.55 0.87
C LEU A 44 -4.19 6.72 -0.39
N TYR A 45 -4.81 7.11 -1.49
CA TYR A 45 -4.58 6.47 -2.79
C TYR A 45 -3.48 7.24 -3.52
N VAL A 46 -2.24 6.77 -3.49
CA VAL A 46 -1.12 7.39 -4.21
C VAL A 46 -1.25 7.21 -5.73
N SER A 47 -0.62 8.09 -6.51
CA SER A 47 -0.54 7.96 -7.96
C SER A 47 0.80 7.39 -8.41
N GLY A 48 0.78 6.54 -9.44
CA GLY A 48 1.94 5.89 -10.01
C GLY A 48 2.05 4.41 -9.65
N CYS A 49 2.09 3.54 -10.66
CA CYS A 49 2.33 2.11 -10.48
C CYS A 49 2.86 1.49 -11.77
N LEU A 50 4.03 0.84 -11.71
CA LEU A 50 4.66 0.22 -12.87
C LEU A 50 4.29 -1.26 -13.07
N PHE A 51 3.70 -1.93 -12.06
CA PHE A 51 3.26 -3.32 -12.18
C PHE A 51 2.26 -3.53 -13.32
N ALA A 52 1.42 -2.52 -13.60
CA ALA A 52 0.48 -2.53 -14.72
C ALA A 52 -0.35 -3.83 -14.81
N CYS A 53 -0.86 -4.30 -13.66
CA CYS A 53 -1.61 -5.55 -13.56
C CYS A 53 -2.82 -5.54 -14.51
N PRO A 54 -3.00 -6.56 -15.36
CA PRO A 54 -4.21 -6.72 -16.16
C PRO A 54 -5.45 -6.76 -15.27
N GLY A 55 -6.48 -6.00 -15.63
CA GLY A 55 -7.71 -5.93 -14.85
C GLY A 55 -7.60 -5.17 -13.52
N CYS A 56 -6.50 -4.44 -13.27
CA CYS A 56 -6.37 -3.59 -12.10
C CYS A 56 -7.57 -2.62 -12.01
N TYR A 57 -8.28 -2.65 -10.89
CA TYR A 57 -9.45 -1.79 -10.67
C TYR A 57 -9.07 -0.30 -10.65
N ASN A 58 -7.85 0.02 -10.22
CA ASN A 58 -7.34 1.38 -10.17
C ASN A 58 -6.36 1.69 -11.31
N ARG A 59 -6.73 1.29 -12.54
CA ARG A 59 -5.88 1.46 -13.73
C ARG A 59 -5.45 2.91 -13.97
N ILE A 60 -6.30 3.88 -13.63
CA ILE A 60 -6.01 5.31 -13.88
C ILE A 60 -4.89 5.80 -12.95
N ALA A 61 -4.87 5.33 -11.69
CA ALA A 61 -3.80 5.64 -10.74
C ALA A 61 -2.44 5.02 -11.10
N GLN A 62 -2.31 4.25 -12.18
CA GLN A 62 -0.99 3.83 -12.68
C GLN A 62 -0.17 5.00 -13.26
N ASN A 63 -0.84 6.09 -13.67
CA ASN A 63 -0.19 7.32 -14.10
C ASN A 63 0.29 8.11 -12.87
N PHE A 64 1.59 8.36 -12.79
CA PHE A 64 2.23 9.10 -11.70
C PHE A 64 1.74 10.55 -11.54
N LYS A 65 1.08 11.13 -12.54
CA LYS A 65 0.50 12.49 -12.47
C LYS A 65 -1.03 12.51 -12.42
N TYR A 66 -1.67 11.38 -12.14
CA TYR A 66 -3.12 11.33 -11.99
C TYR A 66 -3.58 11.94 -10.66
N GLY A 67 -4.79 12.49 -10.63
CA GLY A 67 -5.39 13.10 -9.45
C GLY A 67 -4.82 14.49 -9.17
N ARG A 68 -4.33 14.72 -7.95
CA ARG A 68 -3.85 16.02 -7.47
C ARG A 68 -2.51 15.90 -6.73
N PRO A 69 -1.71 16.97 -6.66
CA PRO A 69 -0.51 16.99 -5.83
C PRO A 69 -0.83 16.63 -4.38
N TYR A 70 0.09 15.93 -3.72
CA TYR A 70 0.11 15.78 -2.28
C TYR A 70 0.60 17.09 -1.66
N THR A 71 -0.18 17.66 -0.73
CA THR A 71 0.13 18.96 -0.13
C THR A 71 0.09 18.89 1.38
N LYS A 72 0.71 19.87 2.03
CA LYS A 72 0.69 19.99 3.48
C LYS A 72 -0.75 20.11 4.01
N GLU A 73 -1.62 20.84 3.33
CA GLU A 73 -3.02 21.00 3.73
C GLU A 73 -3.78 19.67 3.72
N LEU A 74 -3.50 18.81 2.74
CA LEU A 74 -4.05 17.46 2.71
C LEU A 74 -3.49 16.61 3.86
N GLU A 75 -2.19 16.69 4.11
CA GLU A 75 -1.57 15.97 5.23
C GLU A 75 -2.15 16.41 6.58
N ASP A 76 -2.33 17.72 6.78
CA ASP A 76 -2.98 18.29 7.96
C ASP A 76 -4.40 17.72 8.14
N GLN A 77 -5.18 17.66 7.05
CA GLN A 77 -6.52 17.06 7.06
C GLN A 77 -6.48 15.56 7.42
N ILE A 78 -5.54 14.79 6.86
CA ILE A 78 -5.41 13.35 7.15
C ILE A 78 -5.11 13.14 8.64
N ILE A 79 -4.21 13.93 9.21
CA ILE A 79 -3.88 13.86 10.63
C ILE A 79 -5.12 14.17 11.47
N ASP A 80 -5.82 15.28 11.21
CA ASP A 80 -7.03 15.65 11.96
C ASP A 80 -8.13 14.56 11.89
N ASP A 81 -8.34 13.96 10.71
CA ASP A 81 -9.30 12.87 10.53
C ASP A 81 -8.87 11.60 11.28
N LEU A 82 -7.57 11.27 11.28
CA LEU A 82 -7.03 10.15 12.07
C LEU A 82 -7.21 10.37 13.57
N GLY A 83 -7.23 11.61 14.03
CA GLY A 83 -7.47 11.97 15.44
C GLY A 83 -8.85 11.61 15.96
N GLN A 84 -9.80 11.28 15.09
CA GLN A 84 -11.13 10.84 15.52
C GLN A 84 -11.04 9.51 16.31
N PRO A 85 -11.75 9.39 17.44
CA PRO A 85 -11.60 8.24 18.35
C PRO A 85 -12.08 6.92 17.76
N TYR A 86 -12.94 6.96 16.75
CA TYR A 86 -13.45 5.78 16.04
C TYR A 86 -12.57 5.36 14.84
N VAL A 87 -11.58 6.17 14.47
CA VAL A 87 -10.65 5.84 13.37
C VAL A 87 -9.53 4.96 13.92
N GLN A 88 -9.36 3.79 13.33
CA GLN A 88 -8.32 2.85 13.72
C GLN A 88 -6.94 3.27 13.20
N GLY A 89 -6.86 3.82 11.98
CA GLY A 89 -5.58 4.21 11.39
C GLY A 89 -5.60 4.53 9.89
N LEU A 90 -4.43 4.51 9.26
CA LEU A 90 -4.19 4.87 7.86
C LEU A 90 -3.98 3.66 6.93
N THR A 91 -4.59 3.67 5.75
CA THR A 91 -4.22 2.73 4.67
C THR A 91 -3.55 3.45 3.51
N LEU A 92 -2.38 2.96 3.10
CA LEU A 92 -1.65 3.35 1.91
C LEU A 92 -1.96 2.39 0.75
N LEU A 93 -2.54 2.89 -0.34
CA LEU A 93 -2.90 2.07 -1.50
C LEU A 93 -3.01 2.89 -2.79
N GLY A 94 -3.69 2.36 -3.80
CA GLY A 94 -4.07 3.09 -5.02
C GLY A 94 -3.19 2.72 -6.21
N GLY A 95 -2.13 3.49 -6.42
CA GLY A 95 -1.01 3.12 -7.29
C GLY A 95 -0.11 2.11 -6.60
N GLU A 96 1.14 2.49 -6.35
CA GLU A 96 2.11 1.67 -5.61
C GLU A 96 2.79 2.53 -4.52
N PRO A 97 2.42 2.34 -3.24
CA PRO A 97 3.04 3.04 -2.10
C PRO A 97 4.56 2.92 -2.08
N PHE A 98 5.12 1.76 -2.41
CA PHE A 98 6.57 1.55 -2.41
C PHE A 98 7.29 2.18 -3.62
N LEU A 99 6.58 2.82 -4.56
CA LEU A 99 7.15 3.71 -5.58
C LEU A 99 6.91 5.19 -5.26
N ASN A 100 6.32 5.48 -4.10
CA ASN A 100 6.00 6.81 -3.58
C ASN A 100 6.43 6.93 -2.10
N THR A 101 7.56 6.30 -1.73
CA THR A 101 8.03 6.15 -0.35
C THR A 101 8.20 7.51 0.33
N LYS A 102 8.72 8.52 -0.37
CA LYS A 102 8.86 9.89 0.16
C LYS A 102 7.54 10.45 0.71
N THR A 103 6.46 10.36 -0.07
CA THR A 103 5.13 10.84 0.36
C THR A 103 4.59 9.97 1.50
N CYS A 104 4.74 8.64 1.39
CA CYS A 104 4.23 7.71 2.39
C CYS A 104 4.96 7.85 3.75
N LEU A 105 6.29 7.91 3.75
CA LEU A 105 7.12 8.07 4.95
C LEU A 105 6.82 9.39 5.64
N SER A 106 6.75 10.51 4.90
CA SER A 106 6.37 11.82 5.47
C SER A 106 5.08 11.75 6.28
N LEU A 107 4.06 11.06 5.76
CA LEU A 107 2.78 10.90 6.45
C LEU A 107 2.88 9.93 7.63
N VAL A 108 3.55 8.78 7.45
CA VAL A 108 3.68 7.76 8.51
C VAL A 108 4.49 8.28 9.68
N ASP A 109 5.61 8.95 9.43
CA ASP A 109 6.41 9.63 10.45
C ASP A 109 5.55 10.61 11.25
N ARG A 110 4.77 11.44 10.54
CA ARG A 110 3.90 12.42 11.18
C ARG A 110 2.77 11.79 12.00
N ILE A 111 2.23 10.65 11.57
CA ILE A 111 1.25 9.88 12.35
C ILE A 111 1.88 9.38 13.64
N HIS A 112 3.09 8.81 13.56
CA HIS A 112 3.83 8.34 14.72
C HIS A 112 4.19 9.49 15.69
N GLU A 113 4.59 10.65 15.16
CA GLU A 113 4.85 11.85 15.97
C GLU A 113 3.59 12.34 16.70
N THR A 114 2.44 12.30 16.04
CA THR A 114 1.19 12.87 16.58
C THR A 114 0.45 11.89 17.51
N TYR A 115 0.40 10.61 17.14
CA TYR A 115 -0.45 9.60 17.78
C TYR A 115 0.34 8.42 18.37
N GLY A 116 1.67 8.40 18.25
CA GLY A 116 2.48 7.24 18.63
C GLY A 116 2.04 6.01 17.85
N GLN A 117 1.95 4.88 18.55
CA GLN A 117 1.56 3.58 17.98
C GLN A 117 0.04 3.29 18.15
N THR A 118 -0.77 4.32 18.41
CA THR A 118 -2.22 4.14 18.63
C THR A 118 -3.03 4.04 17.34
N LYS A 119 -2.42 4.36 16.20
CA LYS A 119 -3.03 4.31 14.87
C LYS A 119 -2.22 3.37 14.00
N ASP A 120 -2.79 2.24 13.59
CA ASP A 120 -2.08 1.27 12.77
C ASP A 120 -1.98 1.73 11.31
N VAL A 121 -0.93 1.32 10.62
CA VAL A 121 -0.70 1.62 9.21
C VAL A 121 -0.76 0.34 8.39
N TRP A 122 -1.65 0.33 7.40
CA TRP A 122 -1.76 -0.73 6.41
C TRP A 122 -1.16 -0.25 5.09
N SER A 123 -0.55 -1.15 4.33
CA SER A 123 -0.08 -0.85 2.98
C SER A 123 -0.38 -1.97 2.00
N TRP A 124 -0.93 -1.63 0.83
CA TRP A 124 -1.03 -2.54 -0.31
C TRP A 124 0.17 -2.38 -1.21
N THR A 125 0.67 -3.48 -1.76
CA THR A 125 1.76 -3.44 -2.72
C THR A 125 1.68 -4.55 -3.74
N GLY A 126 2.19 -4.29 -4.95
CA GLY A 126 2.43 -5.33 -5.95
C GLY A 126 3.67 -6.18 -5.66
N TYR A 127 4.61 -5.70 -4.83
CA TYR A 127 5.77 -6.50 -4.42
C TYR A 127 5.34 -7.65 -3.50
N THR A 128 6.08 -8.76 -3.50
CA THR A 128 5.98 -9.71 -2.39
C THR A 128 6.91 -9.29 -1.25
N TRP A 129 6.67 -9.78 -0.04
CA TRP A 129 7.59 -9.66 1.08
C TRP A 129 9.03 -10.01 0.68
N GLU A 130 9.21 -11.13 -0.01
CA GLU A 130 10.53 -11.60 -0.42
C GLU A 130 11.20 -10.64 -1.41
N GLU A 131 10.44 -9.99 -2.28
CA GLU A 131 10.97 -8.92 -3.15
C GLU A 131 11.34 -7.68 -2.33
N LEU A 132 10.45 -7.21 -1.43
CA LEU A 132 10.71 -6.04 -0.59
C LEU A 132 11.95 -6.20 0.29
N MET A 133 12.26 -7.40 0.78
CA MET A 133 13.47 -7.64 1.58
C MET A 133 14.78 -7.45 0.79
N LEU A 134 14.71 -7.33 -0.55
CA LEU A 134 15.85 -7.09 -1.44
C LEU A 134 15.87 -5.67 -2.01
N GLU A 135 14.89 -4.85 -1.65
CA GLU A 135 14.67 -3.53 -2.22
C GLU A 135 15.51 -2.42 -1.55
N SER A 136 15.32 -1.20 -2.04
CA SER A 136 16.06 -0.02 -1.62
C SER A 136 15.79 0.36 -0.15
N PRO A 137 16.72 1.10 0.50
CA PRO A 137 16.59 1.45 1.91
C PRO A 137 15.28 2.17 2.28
N ASP A 138 14.77 3.05 1.42
CA ASP A 138 13.51 3.78 1.61
C ASP A 138 12.27 2.85 1.61
N LYS A 139 12.29 1.79 0.79
CA LYS A 139 11.23 0.78 0.79
C LYS A 139 11.30 -0.09 2.04
N LEU A 140 12.51 -0.48 2.46
CA LEU A 140 12.72 -1.22 3.72
C LEU A 140 12.31 -0.37 4.94
N GLU A 141 12.60 0.93 4.91
CA GLU A 141 12.19 1.88 5.93
C GLU A 141 10.67 1.96 5.99
N LEU A 142 9.98 2.20 4.87
CA LEU A 142 8.53 2.22 4.84
C LEU A 142 7.93 0.89 5.34
N LEU A 143 8.49 -0.25 4.90
CA LEU A 143 8.07 -1.56 5.39
C LEU A 143 8.22 -1.66 6.92
N SER A 144 9.32 -1.17 7.48
CA SER A 144 9.57 -1.23 8.93
C SER A 144 8.64 -0.37 9.78
N GLN A 145 7.94 0.59 9.16
CA GLN A 145 7.06 1.54 9.83
C GLN A 145 5.56 1.22 9.67
N ILE A 146 5.20 0.13 8.99
CA ILE A 146 3.81 -0.29 8.84
C ILE A 146 3.51 -1.54 9.66
N ASP A 147 2.23 -1.73 10.00
CA ASP A 147 1.76 -2.86 10.80
C ASP A 147 1.31 -4.03 9.93
N ILE A 148 0.57 -3.74 8.86
CA ILE A 148 -0.05 -4.75 8.00
C ILE A 148 0.29 -4.51 6.53
N LEU A 149 0.79 -5.55 5.87
CA LEU A 149 1.08 -5.53 4.44
C LEU A 149 0.14 -6.45 3.69
N VAL A 150 -0.57 -5.92 2.69
CA VAL A 150 -1.25 -6.72 1.67
C VAL A 150 -0.34 -6.82 0.45
N ASP A 151 0.34 -7.96 0.33
CA ASP A 151 1.42 -8.12 -0.64
C ASP A 151 1.01 -8.87 -1.91
N GLY A 152 1.81 -8.69 -2.96
CA GLY A 152 1.68 -9.37 -4.25
C GLY A 152 0.80 -8.66 -5.27
N ARG A 153 1.17 -8.82 -6.55
CA ARG A 153 0.40 -8.30 -7.68
C ARG A 153 -1.02 -8.84 -7.69
N PHE A 154 -1.95 -8.03 -8.18
CA PHE A 154 -3.26 -8.50 -8.59
C PHE A 154 -3.17 -9.45 -9.79
N MET A 155 -3.74 -10.65 -9.66
CA MET A 155 -3.80 -11.65 -10.72
C MET A 155 -5.25 -11.88 -11.14
N GLN A 156 -5.61 -11.49 -12.37
CA GLN A 156 -7.01 -11.54 -12.84
C GLN A 156 -7.59 -12.96 -12.90
N ASP A 157 -6.78 -13.97 -13.19
CA ASP A 157 -7.17 -15.38 -13.18
C ASP A 157 -7.41 -15.94 -11.77
N LYS A 158 -6.96 -15.20 -10.74
CA LYS A 158 -7.16 -15.51 -9.32
C LYS A 158 -8.09 -14.51 -8.63
N MET A 159 -8.80 -13.68 -9.40
CA MET A 159 -9.69 -12.67 -8.88
C MET A 159 -10.83 -13.32 -8.11
N ASP A 160 -11.01 -12.90 -6.86
CA ASP A 160 -12.10 -13.33 -6.00
C ASP A 160 -12.49 -12.17 -5.08
N LEU A 161 -13.69 -11.64 -5.30
CA LEU A 161 -14.20 -10.45 -4.60
C LEU A 161 -14.80 -10.78 -3.23
N THR A 162 -14.85 -12.07 -2.85
CA THR A 162 -15.30 -12.51 -1.53
C THR A 162 -14.15 -12.51 -0.51
N LEU A 163 -12.91 -12.37 -0.97
CA LEU A 163 -11.73 -12.37 -0.13
C LEU A 163 -11.66 -11.12 0.75
N GLN A 164 -11.32 -11.33 2.02
CA GLN A 164 -11.07 -10.26 2.95
C GLN A 164 -9.89 -9.39 2.48
N PHE A 165 -10.15 -8.10 2.25
CA PHE A 165 -9.18 -7.04 1.97
C PHE A 165 -8.16 -7.33 0.85
N ARG A 166 -8.49 -8.19 -0.13
CA ARG A 166 -7.62 -8.44 -1.29
C ARG A 166 -8.43 -8.78 -2.52
N GLY A 167 -7.90 -8.46 -3.70
CA GLY A 167 -8.60 -8.66 -4.96
C GLY A 167 -8.33 -10.03 -5.60
N SER A 168 -7.26 -10.72 -5.19
CA SER A 168 -6.87 -12.01 -5.77
C SER A 168 -6.26 -12.96 -4.75
N SER A 169 -6.49 -14.26 -4.93
CA SER A 169 -6.15 -15.29 -3.93
C SER A 169 -4.66 -15.54 -3.73
N ASN A 170 -3.78 -15.00 -4.59
CA ASN A 170 -2.34 -15.04 -4.38
C ASN A 170 -1.81 -13.97 -3.42
N GLN A 171 -2.59 -12.93 -3.12
CA GLN A 171 -2.15 -11.85 -2.25
C GLN A 171 -2.22 -12.28 -0.79
N ARG A 172 -1.27 -11.86 0.04
CA ARG A 172 -1.20 -12.27 1.44
C ARG A 172 -1.50 -11.12 2.40
N ILE A 173 -2.22 -11.50 3.45
CA ILE A 173 -2.41 -10.89 4.77
C ILE A 173 -1.18 -10.87 5.68
N ILE A 174 -0.24 -9.93 5.67
CA ILE A 174 1.00 -10.07 6.48
C ILE A 174 1.02 -9.13 7.69
N ASP A 175 1.32 -9.69 8.86
CA ASP A 175 1.67 -8.96 10.09
C ASP A 175 3.15 -8.61 10.05
N VAL A 176 3.47 -7.35 9.80
CA VAL A 176 4.84 -6.90 9.50
C VAL A 176 5.75 -6.96 10.73
N PRO A 177 5.37 -6.46 11.92
CA PRO A 177 6.20 -6.58 13.12
C PRO A 177 6.55 -8.04 13.45
N LYS A 178 5.58 -8.96 13.42
CA LYS A 178 5.86 -10.40 13.64
C LYS A 178 6.75 -10.98 12.55
N SER A 179 6.57 -10.56 11.30
CA SER A 179 7.37 -11.03 10.17
C SER A 179 8.83 -10.59 10.23
N LEU A 180 9.09 -9.35 10.64
CA LEU A 180 10.44 -8.83 10.86
C LEU A 180 11.17 -9.62 11.95
N VAL A 181 10.50 -9.89 13.08
CA VAL A 181 11.07 -10.71 14.16
C VAL A 181 11.34 -12.14 13.71
N ALA A 182 10.44 -12.73 12.92
CA ALA A 182 10.56 -14.11 12.46
C ALA A 182 11.53 -14.28 11.27
N GLY A 183 11.90 -13.19 10.59
CA GLY A 183 12.68 -13.21 9.35
C GLY A 183 11.94 -13.83 8.15
N LYS A 184 10.62 -13.98 8.24
CA LYS A 184 9.76 -14.56 7.20
C LYS A 184 8.31 -14.07 7.35
N PRO A 185 7.48 -14.12 6.29
CA PRO A 185 6.08 -13.73 6.39
C PRO A 185 5.33 -14.50 7.48
N VAL A 186 4.69 -13.75 8.38
CA VAL A 186 3.73 -14.21 9.37
C VAL A 186 2.36 -13.67 8.94
N ILE A 187 1.42 -14.59 8.71
CA ILE A 187 0.07 -14.22 8.27
C ILE A 187 -0.69 -13.56 9.41
N TRP A 188 -1.39 -12.47 9.08
CA TRP A 188 -2.27 -11.73 9.98
C TRP A 188 -3.32 -12.68 10.59
N ASP A 189 -3.40 -12.68 11.91
CA ASP A 189 -4.14 -13.69 12.68
C ASP A 189 -5.66 -13.57 12.59
N LYS A 190 -6.18 -12.41 12.16
CA LYS A 190 -7.61 -12.20 11.90
C LYS A 190 -8.03 -12.55 10.48
N LEU A 191 -7.13 -13.09 9.65
CA LEU A 191 -7.47 -13.51 8.31
C LEU A 191 -8.44 -14.70 8.36
N VAL A 192 -9.66 -14.52 7.85
CA VAL A 192 -10.64 -15.60 7.72
C VAL A 192 -10.43 -16.31 6.38
N HIS A 193 -10.44 -17.65 6.41
CA HIS A 193 -10.29 -18.53 5.25
C HIS A 193 -11.61 -18.85 4.57
#